data_AF-A0A2E1NUG9-F1
#
_entry.id   AF-A0A2E1NUG9-F1
#
_cell.length_a   1.000
_cell.length_b   1.000
_cell.length_c   1.000
_cell.angle_alpha   90.00
_cell.angle_beta   90.00
_cell.angle_gamma   90.00
#
_symmetry.space_group_name_H-M   'P 1'
#
loop_
_entity.id
_entity.type
_entity.pdbx_description
1 polymer ?
#
loop_
_entity_poly.entity_id
_entity_poly.type
_entity_poly.pdbx_seq_one_letter_code
_entity_poly.pdbx_strand_id
1 'polypeptide(L)'
;MNKQHSSNANWALIAHDNGWQISPPESVDLNDYQFYLEQCAGESFSPALALTEISDAVLSFDALSARVNDEVDALAHPILLVQNNHAGSALIRIACRHLPMSATANFRDYGGYHTQYGRQVMWGKLFRTGHMGEMNDRDIAVLSQLNIQAVCDFRRPEEAAKQPSLLPQGLQPTAIPISPGSAIDLFSAISDQAIDEAKIDAFMQDINHDLVINHQSSYRAMFDQLLASADGGSIIHCSAGKDRTGFGGLLLLSALGVSDDDIMADYLLTNQYVKIEREIARWTANYGTNQTETAGADSHKVKAAREAINAYQGEFNHQALAVILKVKPSYLQTAINTIKAEFGGTISYLEQQIGLSSSELSRLKATYLYD
;
A
#
# COMPACT_ATOMS: atom_id res chain seq x y z
N MET A 1 3.05 -22.53 -8.96
CA MET A 1 1.73 -22.70 -9.62
C MET A 1 0.67 -22.60 -8.54
N ASN A 2 0.07 -21.43 -8.34
CA ASN A 2 -1.07 -21.27 -7.44
C ASN A 2 -2.16 -20.53 -8.19
N LYS A 3 -3.26 -21.25 -8.46
CA LYS A 3 -4.51 -20.72 -9.01
C LYS A 3 -5.23 -20.01 -7.86
N GLN A 4 -5.42 -18.70 -7.96
CA GLN A 4 -6.40 -17.97 -7.14
C GLN A 4 -7.77 -18.09 -7.80
N HIS A 5 -8.73 -18.64 -7.06
CA HIS A 5 -10.13 -18.73 -7.46
C HIS A 5 -10.84 -17.40 -7.16
N SER A 6 -11.27 -16.69 -8.20
CA SER A 6 -12.52 -15.92 -8.17
C SER A 6 -13.28 -16.20 -9.45
N SER A 7 -14.53 -16.65 -9.32
CA SER A 7 -15.44 -16.89 -10.43
C SER A 7 -15.94 -15.54 -10.98
N ASN A 8 -15.27 -15.05 -12.03
CA ASN A 8 -15.82 -14.32 -13.19
C ASN A 8 -14.64 -13.67 -13.93
N ALA A 9 -14.39 -14.12 -15.17
CA ALA A 9 -13.44 -13.56 -16.13
C ALA A 9 -12.08 -13.09 -15.53
N ASN A 10 -11.19 -14.04 -15.21
CA ASN A 10 -9.82 -13.77 -14.74
C ASN A 10 -8.93 -13.19 -15.85
N TRP A 11 -9.24 -11.98 -16.30
CA TRP A 11 -8.29 -11.20 -17.07
C TRP A 11 -7.16 -10.73 -16.16
N ALA A 12 -5.92 -10.92 -16.57
CA ALA A 12 -4.75 -10.46 -15.82
C ALA A 12 -3.87 -9.58 -16.71
N LEU A 13 -3.28 -8.54 -16.10
CA LEU A 13 -2.23 -7.73 -16.71
C LEU A 13 -0.92 -8.04 -16.00
N ILE A 14 0.12 -8.39 -16.76
CA ILE A 14 1.45 -8.73 -16.25
C ILE A 14 2.44 -7.72 -16.83
N ALA A 15 3.14 -7.00 -15.97
CA ALA A 15 4.24 -6.13 -16.37
C ALA A 15 5.48 -6.97 -16.72
N HIS A 16 6.13 -6.62 -17.82
CA HIS A 16 7.43 -7.13 -18.25
C HIS A 16 8.39 -5.96 -18.48
N ASP A 17 9.69 -6.24 -18.56
CA ASP A 17 10.72 -5.19 -18.76
C ASP A 17 10.45 -4.32 -20.00
N ASN A 18 9.82 -4.90 -21.04
CA ASN A 18 9.51 -4.26 -22.33
C ASN A 18 8.02 -4.40 -22.73
N GLY A 19 7.09 -4.57 -21.79
CA GLY A 19 5.67 -4.62 -22.18
C GLY A 19 4.68 -4.92 -21.07
N TRP A 20 3.41 -5.06 -21.48
CA TRP A 20 2.35 -5.56 -20.62
C TRP A 20 1.65 -6.74 -21.30
N GLN A 21 1.62 -7.89 -20.65
CA GLN A 21 0.91 -9.03 -21.18
C GLN A 21 -0.49 -9.12 -20.59
N ILE A 22 -1.50 -9.20 -21.45
CA ILE A 22 -2.86 -9.53 -21.05
C ILE A 22 -3.05 -11.03 -21.14
N SER A 23 -3.44 -11.66 -20.04
CA SER A 23 -3.89 -13.05 -20.04
C SER A 23 -5.41 -13.07 -19.98
N PRO A 24 -6.11 -13.50 -21.05
CA PRO A 24 -7.56 -13.67 -21.02
C PRO A 24 -7.96 -14.89 -20.17
N PRO A 25 -9.24 -14.98 -19.75
CA PRO A 25 -9.81 -16.21 -19.20
C PRO A 25 -9.69 -17.36 -20.21
N GLU A 26 -9.63 -18.61 -19.72
CA GLU A 26 -9.67 -19.78 -20.61
C GLU A 26 -10.94 -19.74 -21.49
N SER A 27 -10.82 -20.09 -22.77
CA SER A 27 -11.94 -20.25 -23.72
C SER A 27 -12.74 -19.00 -24.12
N VAL A 28 -12.13 -17.81 -24.15
CA VAL A 28 -12.73 -16.61 -24.78
C VAL A 28 -12.23 -16.40 -26.22
N ASP A 29 -13.11 -15.95 -27.12
CA ASP A 29 -12.70 -15.42 -28.43
C ASP A 29 -12.36 -13.93 -28.29
N LEU A 30 -11.11 -13.54 -28.53
CA LEU A 30 -10.66 -12.16 -28.37
C LEU A 30 -11.37 -11.19 -29.34
N ASN A 31 -11.92 -11.67 -30.46
CA ASN A 31 -12.68 -10.84 -31.39
C ASN A 31 -14.03 -10.35 -30.81
N ASP A 32 -14.51 -11.00 -29.75
CA ASP A 32 -15.70 -10.59 -29.02
C ASP A 32 -15.43 -9.43 -28.06
N TYR A 33 -14.20 -8.95 -27.98
CA TYR A 33 -13.78 -7.93 -27.01
C TYR A 33 -13.17 -6.70 -27.68
N GLN A 34 -13.40 -5.55 -27.06
CA GLN A 34 -12.71 -4.29 -27.34
C GLN A 34 -11.90 -3.87 -26.14
N PHE A 35 -10.75 -3.25 -26.41
CA PHE A 35 -9.77 -2.87 -25.40
C PHE A 35 -9.53 -1.37 -25.45
N TYR A 36 -9.39 -0.76 -24.28
CA TYR A 36 -9.13 0.67 -24.11
C TYR A 36 -8.09 0.87 -23.03
N LEU A 37 -7.42 2.03 -23.05
CA LEU A 37 -6.45 2.42 -22.05
C LEU A 37 -6.93 3.68 -21.33
N GLU A 38 -6.92 3.64 -20.01
CA GLU A 38 -7.23 4.75 -19.11
C GLU A 38 -5.95 5.14 -18.34
N GLN A 39 -5.69 6.45 -18.25
CA GLN A 39 -4.61 7.01 -17.41
C GLN A 39 -5.16 7.46 -16.05
N CYS A 40 -4.30 7.47 -15.03
CA CYS A 40 -4.64 7.92 -13.67
C CYS A 40 -4.93 9.44 -13.54
N ALA A 41 -4.83 10.23 -14.61
CA ALA A 41 -4.95 11.69 -14.58
C ALA A 41 -6.17 12.20 -15.37
N GLY A 42 -7.35 12.17 -14.72
CA GLY A 42 -8.48 13.03 -15.08
C GLY A 42 -9.43 12.51 -16.17
N GLU A 43 -10.69 12.97 -16.07
CA GLU A 43 -11.83 12.59 -16.91
C GLU A 43 -11.58 12.89 -18.40
N SER A 44 -11.11 11.91 -19.16
CA SER A 44 -11.41 11.86 -20.59
C SER A 44 -11.21 10.47 -21.18
N PHE A 45 -12.32 9.82 -21.51
CA PHE A 45 -12.36 8.85 -22.59
C PHE A 45 -12.05 9.60 -23.90
N SER A 46 -10.80 9.59 -24.38
CA SER A 46 -10.46 10.10 -25.72
C SER A 46 -9.10 9.62 -26.25
N PRO A 47 -9.04 9.17 -27.52
CA PRO A 47 -9.86 8.15 -28.13
C PRO A 47 -9.30 6.74 -27.83
N ALA A 48 -10.23 5.79 -27.74
CA ALA A 48 -10.01 4.37 -27.76
C ALA A 48 -8.92 3.97 -28.77
N LEU A 49 -7.76 3.53 -28.29
CA LEU A 49 -6.94 2.69 -29.13
C LEU A 49 -7.63 1.33 -29.22
N ALA A 50 -8.57 1.18 -30.15
CA ALA A 50 -9.13 -0.12 -30.45
C ALA A 50 -7.97 -1.02 -30.91
N LEU A 51 -7.57 -1.94 -30.02
CA LEU A 51 -6.59 -2.97 -30.33
C LEU A 51 -7.32 -4.01 -31.20
N THR A 52 -7.41 -3.73 -32.50
CA THR A 52 -8.13 -4.58 -33.47
C THR A 52 -7.34 -5.79 -33.93
N GLU A 53 -6.06 -5.90 -33.58
CA GLU A 53 -5.22 -7.06 -33.89
C GLU A 53 -4.41 -7.47 -32.66
N ILE A 54 -5.04 -8.22 -31.74
CA ILE A 54 -4.28 -9.02 -30.76
C ILE A 54 -3.89 -10.33 -31.47
N SER A 55 -2.96 -10.26 -32.42
CA SER A 55 -2.25 -11.45 -32.85
C SER A 55 -1.27 -11.81 -31.73
N ASP A 56 -1.47 -12.97 -31.11
CA ASP A 56 -0.58 -13.57 -30.10
C ASP A 56 -0.50 -12.87 -28.74
N ALA A 57 -1.60 -12.84 -27.96
CA ALA A 57 -1.66 -12.84 -26.47
C ALA A 57 -0.62 -12.00 -25.66
N VAL A 58 0.01 -11.00 -26.25
CA VAL A 58 1.09 -10.17 -25.70
C VAL A 58 0.96 -8.79 -26.34
N LEU A 59 0.62 -7.78 -25.56
CA LEU A 59 0.80 -6.39 -25.98
C LEU A 59 2.23 -5.97 -25.60
N SER A 60 3.16 -6.06 -26.55
CA SER A 60 4.48 -5.47 -26.33
C SER A 60 4.41 -3.94 -26.42
N PHE A 61 5.30 -3.24 -25.69
CA PHE A 61 5.38 -1.77 -25.78
C PHE A 61 5.58 -1.30 -27.22
N ASP A 62 6.37 -2.01 -28.03
CA ASP A 62 6.63 -1.69 -29.45
C ASP A 62 5.35 -1.57 -30.30
N ALA A 63 4.34 -2.39 -30.04
CA ALA A 63 3.08 -2.38 -30.79
C ALA A 63 2.14 -1.25 -30.35
N LEU A 64 2.26 -0.79 -29.10
CA LEU A 64 1.52 0.35 -28.55
C LEU A 64 2.21 1.67 -28.87
N SER A 65 3.54 1.77 -28.73
CA SER A 65 4.34 2.96 -29.02
C SER A 65 4.21 3.40 -30.49
N ALA A 66 4.21 2.45 -31.42
CA ALA A 66 3.99 2.71 -32.85
C ALA A 66 2.59 3.27 -33.18
N ARG A 67 1.59 3.04 -32.31
CA ARG A 67 0.21 3.51 -32.50
C ARG A 67 -0.14 4.75 -31.67
N VAL A 68 0.66 5.08 -30.66
CA VAL A 68 0.44 6.19 -29.71
C VAL A 68 1.61 7.21 -29.72
N ASN A 69 2.41 7.26 -30.80
CA ASN A 69 3.51 8.23 -30.97
C ASN A 69 4.44 8.33 -29.74
N ASP A 70 5.13 7.24 -29.37
CA ASP A 70 6.15 7.21 -28.29
C ASP A 70 5.66 7.56 -26.86
N GLU A 71 4.38 7.86 -26.63
CA GLU A 71 3.88 8.28 -25.31
C GLU A 71 3.55 7.13 -24.34
N VAL A 72 3.42 5.88 -24.81
CA VAL A 72 3.00 4.76 -23.95
C VAL A 72 4.11 4.30 -23.01
N ASP A 73 5.38 4.33 -23.43
CA ASP A 73 6.55 4.05 -22.57
C ASP A 73 6.65 5.02 -21.39
N ALA A 74 5.96 6.16 -21.46
CA ALA A 74 5.91 7.12 -20.38
C ALA A 74 4.94 6.71 -19.26
N LEU A 75 3.98 5.80 -19.48
CA LEU A 75 2.88 5.53 -18.55
C LEU A 75 3.33 4.82 -17.26
N ALA A 76 3.28 5.56 -16.15
CA ALA A 76 3.58 5.07 -14.80
C ALA A 76 2.65 3.93 -14.33
N HIS A 77 1.36 3.99 -14.67
CA HIS A 77 0.34 3.04 -14.18
C HIS A 77 -0.85 2.93 -15.15
N PRO A 78 -0.74 2.09 -16.20
CA PRO A 78 -1.82 1.91 -17.17
C PRO A 78 -2.97 1.09 -16.60
N ILE A 79 -4.20 1.54 -16.86
CA ILE A 79 -5.43 0.82 -16.55
C ILE A 79 -6.06 0.36 -17.86
N LEU A 80 -6.14 -0.95 -18.06
CA LEU A 80 -6.76 -1.55 -19.23
C LEU A 80 -8.26 -1.73 -18.98
N LEU A 81 -9.08 -1.26 -19.93
CA LEU A 81 -10.51 -1.52 -19.96
C LEU A 81 -10.80 -2.58 -21.01
N VAL A 82 -11.53 -3.62 -20.63
CA VAL A 82 -11.95 -4.72 -21.51
C VAL A 82 -13.47 -4.71 -21.58
N GLN A 83 -14.00 -4.49 -22.77
CA GLN A 83 -15.43 -4.49 -23.06
C GLN A 83 -15.79 -5.75 -23.84
N ASN A 84 -16.82 -6.47 -23.40
CA ASN A 84 -17.39 -7.56 -24.19
C ASN A 84 -18.46 -6.99 -25.13
N ASN A 85 -18.29 -7.18 -26.44
CA ASN A 85 -19.17 -6.67 -27.50
C ASN A 85 -20.60 -7.22 -27.42
N HIS A 86 -20.79 -8.36 -26.76
CA HIS A 86 -22.08 -9.06 -26.63
C HIS A 86 -22.75 -8.86 -25.25
N ALA A 87 -22.04 -8.33 -24.25
CA ALA A 87 -22.53 -8.23 -22.87
C ALA A 87 -22.91 -6.79 -22.44
N GLY A 88 -23.15 -5.89 -23.40
CA GLY A 88 -23.54 -4.50 -23.14
C GLY A 88 -22.34 -3.56 -22.91
N SER A 89 -22.56 -2.45 -22.20
CA SER A 89 -21.54 -1.41 -21.96
C SER A 89 -20.65 -1.65 -20.73
N ALA A 90 -20.68 -2.85 -20.15
CA ALA A 90 -19.89 -3.17 -18.97
C ALA A 90 -18.40 -3.23 -19.31
N LEU A 91 -17.57 -2.58 -18.48
CA LEU A 91 -16.12 -2.52 -18.64
C LEU A 91 -15.44 -3.27 -17.50
N ILE A 92 -14.58 -4.23 -17.84
CA ILE A 92 -13.67 -4.89 -16.89
C ILE A 92 -12.40 -4.04 -16.82
N ARG A 93 -11.97 -3.66 -15.61
CA ARG A 93 -10.76 -2.83 -15.41
C ARG A 93 -9.63 -3.62 -14.80
N ILE A 94 -8.47 -3.63 -15.45
CA ILE A 94 -7.32 -4.43 -15.04
C ILE A 94 -6.07 -3.55 -15.05
N ALA A 95 -5.31 -3.57 -13.97
CA ALA A 95 -4.02 -2.90 -13.87
C ALA A 95 -3.05 -3.77 -13.05
N CYS A 96 -1.75 -3.50 -13.16
CA CYS A 96 -0.76 -4.13 -12.30
C CYS A 96 -0.68 -3.41 -10.96
N ARG A 97 -1.11 -4.09 -9.89
CA ARG A 97 -1.15 -3.53 -8.54
C ARG A 97 0.20 -2.99 -8.04
N HIS A 98 1.28 -3.73 -8.25
CA HIS A 98 2.62 -3.35 -7.83
C HIS A 98 3.23 -2.40 -8.85
N LEU A 99 3.67 -1.22 -8.40
CA LEU A 99 4.43 -0.30 -9.22
C LEU A 99 5.91 -0.49 -8.86
N PRO A 100 6.76 -0.97 -9.78
CA PRO A 100 8.15 -1.26 -9.48
C PRO A 100 8.93 0.04 -9.30
N MET A 101 9.02 0.48 -8.05
CA MET A 101 9.84 1.62 -7.66
C MET A 101 11.27 1.15 -7.41
N SER A 102 12.23 1.96 -7.86
CA SER A 102 13.65 1.65 -7.73
C SER A 102 14.10 1.72 -6.28
N ALA A 103 13.54 2.67 -5.52
CA ALA A 103 14.09 3.05 -4.24
C ALA A 103 13.16 2.95 -3.03
N THR A 104 11.87 2.68 -3.24
CA THR A 104 10.94 2.46 -2.13
C THR A 104 10.34 1.06 -2.18
N ALA A 105 10.29 0.42 -1.02
CA ALA A 105 9.68 -0.89 -0.89
C ALA A 105 8.15 -0.76 -0.91
N ASN A 106 7.49 -1.86 -1.29
CA ASN A 106 6.07 -2.04 -1.02
C ASN A 106 5.11 -1.04 -1.72
N PHE A 107 5.55 -0.34 -2.79
CA PHE A 107 4.72 0.62 -3.51
C PHE A 107 3.66 -0.09 -4.35
N ARG A 108 2.38 0.11 -4.01
CA ARG A 108 1.28 -0.51 -4.76
C ARG A 108 -0.03 0.23 -4.62
N ASP A 109 -0.92 -0.02 -5.57
CA ASP A 109 -2.30 0.46 -5.60
C ASP A 109 -3.24 -0.45 -4.77
N TYR A 110 -4.28 0.12 -4.19
CA TYR A 110 -5.40 -0.57 -3.55
C TYR A 110 -6.57 -0.87 -4.51
N GLY A 111 -6.54 -0.40 -5.76
CA GLY A 111 -7.57 -0.61 -6.77
C GLY A 111 -7.88 -2.07 -7.10
N GLY A 112 -8.99 -2.33 -7.76
CA GLY A 112 -9.35 -3.66 -8.27
C GLY A 112 -9.97 -4.64 -7.27
N TYR A 113 -9.94 -4.36 -5.96
CA TYR A 113 -10.65 -5.20 -4.98
C TYR A 113 -12.16 -5.06 -5.15
N HIS A 114 -12.86 -6.19 -5.09
CA HIS A 114 -14.32 -6.18 -5.12
C HIS A 114 -14.87 -5.96 -3.71
N THR A 115 -15.90 -5.15 -3.63
CA THR A 115 -16.68 -4.97 -2.41
C THR A 115 -17.70 -6.09 -2.29
N GLN A 116 -18.15 -6.38 -1.07
CA GLN A 116 -19.25 -7.31 -0.81
C GLN A 116 -20.60 -6.89 -1.44
N TYR A 117 -20.66 -5.68 -2.01
CA TYR A 117 -21.85 -5.11 -2.65
C TYR A 117 -21.73 -4.99 -4.18
N GLY A 118 -20.72 -5.63 -4.78
CA GLY A 118 -20.56 -5.74 -6.24
C GLY A 118 -19.81 -4.59 -6.91
N ARG A 119 -19.56 -3.47 -6.20
CA ARG A 119 -18.69 -2.39 -6.68
C ARG A 119 -17.21 -2.77 -6.57
N GLN A 120 -16.33 -2.06 -7.28
CA GLN A 120 -14.89 -2.30 -7.30
C GLN A 120 -14.10 -1.05 -6.87
N VAL A 121 -13.05 -1.22 -6.05
CA VAL A 121 -12.14 -0.13 -5.69
C VAL A 121 -11.45 0.43 -6.94
N MET A 122 -11.46 1.74 -7.10
CA MET A 122 -10.86 2.41 -8.26
C MET A 122 -9.35 2.22 -8.32
N TRP A 123 -8.83 1.91 -9.50
CA TRP A 123 -7.40 1.98 -9.79
C TRP A 123 -6.96 3.45 -9.87
N GLY A 124 -5.70 3.72 -9.57
CA GLY A 124 -5.09 5.04 -9.67
C GLY A 124 -5.39 6.00 -8.53
N LYS A 125 -6.15 5.60 -7.51
CA LYS A 125 -6.69 6.54 -6.50
C LYS A 125 -6.12 6.37 -5.10
N LEU A 126 -5.75 5.16 -4.71
CA LEU A 126 -5.34 4.86 -3.33
C LEU A 126 -4.08 3.99 -3.37
N PHE A 127 -2.99 4.49 -2.80
CA PHE A 127 -1.69 3.83 -2.85
C PHE A 127 -1.12 3.65 -1.46
N ARG A 128 -0.26 2.65 -1.32
CA ARG A 128 0.59 2.44 -0.15
C ARG A 128 2.04 2.29 -0.55
N THR A 129 2.95 2.63 0.36
CA THR A 129 4.39 2.43 0.17
C THR A 129 5.15 2.42 1.51
N GLY A 130 6.46 2.13 1.46
CA GLY A 130 7.40 2.36 2.54
C GLY A 130 7.86 3.82 2.61
N HIS A 131 9.05 4.07 3.16
CA HIS A 131 9.62 5.42 3.16
C HIS A 131 9.92 5.87 1.73
N MET A 132 9.90 7.19 1.51
CA MET A 132 10.14 7.79 0.18
C MET A 132 11.43 8.62 0.14
N GLY A 133 12.27 8.54 1.18
CA GLY A 133 13.50 9.33 1.28
C GLY A 133 14.68 8.87 0.42
N GLU A 134 14.50 7.82 -0.38
CA GLU A 134 15.51 7.32 -1.31
C GLU A 134 15.07 7.42 -2.79
N MET A 135 13.87 7.98 -3.07
CA MET A 135 13.36 8.08 -4.45
C MET A 135 14.35 8.77 -5.38
N ASN A 136 14.58 8.17 -6.54
CA ASN A 136 15.40 8.73 -7.61
C ASN A 136 14.52 9.45 -8.66
N ASP A 137 15.13 10.07 -9.66
CA ASP A 137 14.41 10.84 -10.69
C ASP A 137 13.36 10.00 -11.44
N ARG A 138 13.61 8.70 -11.65
CA ARG A 138 12.64 7.78 -12.26
C ARG A 138 11.42 7.60 -11.37
N ASP A 139 11.63 7.36 -10.08
CA ASP A 139 10.57 7.18 -9.09
C ASP A 139 9.73 8.47 -8.96
N ILE A 140 10.38 9.64 -8.97
CA ILE A 140 9.69 10.95 -8.98
C ILE A 140 8.87 11.13 -10.26
N ALA A 141 9.41 10.78 -11.43
CA ALA A 141 8.69 10.86 -12.70
C ALA A 141 7.47 9.93 -12.74
N VAL A 142 7.58 8.73 -12.17
CA VAL A 142 6.43 7.82 -11.99
C VAL A 142 5.38 8.47 -11.10
N LEU A 143 5.78 8.98 -9.93
CA LEU A 143 4.88 9.58 -8.96
C LEU A 143 4.16 10.83 -9.50
N SER A 144 4.85 11.66 -10.30
CA SER A 144 4.27 12.84 -10.96
C SER A 144 3.11 12.53 -11.90
N GLN A 145 3.02 11.31 -12.43
CA GLN A 145 1.96 10.90 -13.35
C GLN A 145 0.72 10.32 -12.65
N LEU A 146 0.82 10.00 -11.36
CA LEU A 146 -0.28 9.39 -10.60
C LEU A 146 -1.30 10.43 -10.07
N ASN A 147 -1.13 11.71 -10.39
CA ASN A 147 -1.98 12.81 -9.93
C ASN A 147 -2.21 12.78 -8.39
N ILE A 148 -1.14 12.54 -7.63
CA ILE A 148 -1.21 12.46 -6.17
C ILE A 148 -1.45 13.85 -5.58
N GLN A 149 -2.49 13.97 -4.77
CA GLN A 149 -2.84 15.20 -4.04
C GLN A 149 -2.60 15.10 -2.54
N ALA A 150 -2.62 13.88 -1.98
CA ALA A 150 -2.34 13.66 -0.56
C ALA A 150 -1.28 12.59 -0.34
N VAL A 151 -0.38 12.86 0.61
CA VAL A 151 0.61 11.92 1.10
C VAL A 151 0.54 11.92 2.63
N CYS A 152 -0.01 10.86 3.22
CA CYS A 152 -0.09 10.68 4.67
C CYS A 152 1.16 9.93 5.17
N ASP A 153 2.00 10.62 5.94
CA ASP A 153 3.23 10.06 6.50
C ASP A 153 3.03 9.66 7.98
N PHE A 154 2.97 8.35 8.25
CA PHE A 154 2.79 7.83 9.61
C PHE A 154 4.07 7.72 10.43
N ARG A 155 5.21 8.14 9.86
CA ARG A 155 6.50 8.07 10.54
C ARG A 155 6.57 9.05 11.70
N ARG A 156 7.35 8.70 12.70
CA ARG A 156 7.69 9.62 13.78
C ARG A 156 8.55 10.77 13.24
N PRO A 157 8.53 11.95 13.89
CA PRO A 157 9.33 13.09 13.43
C PRO A 157 10.82 12.75 13.24
N GLU A 158 11.40 11.92 14.11
CA GLU A 158 12.79 11.47 13.99
C GLU A 158 13.04 10.56 12.77
N GLU A 159 12.09 9.68 12.44
CA GLU A 159 12.17 8.81 11.26
C GLU A 159 12.05 9.64 9.97
N ALA A 160 11.15 10.63 9.96
CA ALA A 160 10.95 11.54 8.84
C ALA A 160 12.13 12.52 8.65
N ALA A 161 12.71 13.03 9.75
CA ALA A 161 13.88 13.91 9.70
C ALA A 161 15.12 13.18 9.18
N LYS A 162 15.29 11.89 9.55
CA LYS A 162 16.43 11.08 9.12
C LYS A 162 16.35 10.68 7.64
N GLN A 163 15.13 10.45 7.13
CA GLN A 163 14.88 10.12 5.73
C GLN A 163 13.74 10.98 5.16
N PRO A 164 13.95 12.28 4.91
CA PRO A 164 12.89 13.17 4.40
C PRO A 164 12.30 12.64 3.10
N SER A 165 10.98 12.65 2.95
CA SER A 165 10.33 12.17 1.71
C SER A 165 10.75 13.03 0.52
N LEU A 166 11.27 12.40 -0.52
CA LEU A 166 11.56 13.06 -1.79
C LEU A 166 10.30 12.96 -2.65
N LEU A 167 9.69 14.10 -2.98
CA LEU A 167 8.40 14.18 -3.69
C LEU A 167 8.51 15.17 -4.86
N PRO A 168 7.64 15.02 -5.88
CA PRO A 168 7.47 16.02 -6.93
C PRO A 168 7.28 17.43 -6.38
N GLN A 169 7.72 18.43 -7.15
CA GLN A 169 7.56 19.83 -6.79
C GLN A 169 6.08 20.16 -6.51
N GLY A 170 5.83 20.85 -5.39
CA GLY A 170 4.48 21.26 -4.98
C GLY A 170 3.71 20.21 -4.17
N LEU A 171 4.15 18.96 -4.15
CA LEU A 171 3.58 17.92 -3.28
C LEU A 171 4.36 17.89 -1.95
N GLN A 172 3.63 17.86 -0.84
CA GLN A 172 4.21 17.80 0.50
C GLN A 172 3.54 16.70 1.32
N PRO A 173 4.28 15.99 2.20
CA PRO A 173 3.69 15.00 3.07
C PRO A 173 2.95 15.68 4.23
N THR A 174 1.74 15.21 4.51
CA THR A 174 1.03 15.51 5.75
C THR A 174 1.55 14.57 6.84
N ALA A 175 2.22 15.13 7.84
CA ALA A 175 2.74 14.37 8.98
C ALA A 175 1.60 13.94 9.92
N ILE A 176 1.44 12.63 10.10
CA ILE A 176 0.41 12.01 10.96
C ILE A 176 1.11 10.94 11.82
N PRO A 177 1.97 11.34 12.78
CA PRO A 177 2.90 10.42 13.42
C PRO A 177 2.19 9.35 14.27
N ILE A 178 2.48 8.08 13.99
CA ILE A 178 1.99 6.92 14.74
C ILE A 178 3.19 6.22 15.39
N SER A 179 3.11 6.01 16.71
CA SER A 179 4.18 5.39 17.51
C SER A 179 3.64 4.19 18.29
N PRO A 180 3.48 3.03 17.62
CA PRO A 180 2.90 1.89 18.29
C PRO A 180 3.94 1.09 19.08
N GLY A 181 3.49 0.49 20.17
CA GLY A 181 4.30 -0.38 21.01
C GLY A 181 5.34 0.33 21.89
N SER A 182 6.16 -0.45 22.57
CA SER A 182 7.20 0.00 23.50
C SER A 182 8.57 -0.46 23.03
N ALA A 183 9.54 0.46 23.02
CA ALA A 183 10.91 0.10 22.68
C ALA A 183 11.59 -0.79 23.72
N ILE A 184 11.12 -0.75 24.98
CA ILE A 184 11.56 -1.68 26.03
C ILE A 184 11.14 -3.10 25.67
N ASP A 185 9.92 -3.26 25.17
CA ASP A 185 9.38 -4.57 24.79
C ASP A 185 10.05 -5.08 23.50
N LEU A 186 10.33 -4.18 22.54
CA LEU A 186 11.15 -4.49 21.37
C LEU A 186 12.54 -4.97 21.79
N PHE A 187 13.20 -4.25 22.70
CA PHE A 187 14.52 -4.61 23.21
C PHE A 187 14.48 -5.99 23.89
N SER A 188 13.50 -6.22 24.77
CA SER A 188 13.28 -7.52 25.41
C SER A 188 13.12 -8.65 24.38
N ALA A 189 12.43 -8.40 23.26
CA ALA A 189 12.23 -9.37 22.20
C ALA A 189 13.49 -9.68 21.36
N ILE A 190 14.46 -8.76 21.28
CA ILE A 190 15.66 -8.90 20.44
C ILE A 190 16.97 -9.08 21.22
N SER A 191 16.94 -8.98 22.55
CA SER A 191 18.14 -9.02 23.41
C SER A 191 18.61 -10.43 23.77
N ASP A 192 17.84 -11.48 23.47
CA ASP A 192 18.22 -12.86 23.80
C ASP A 192 19.29 -13.39 22.82
N GLN A 193 20.27 -14.14 23.34
CA GLN A 193 21.34 -14.76 22.53
C GLN A 193 20.82 -15.77 21.50
N ALA A 194 19.60 -16.28 21.72
CA ALA A 194 18.85 -17.10 20.76
C ALA A 194 17.56 -16.37 20.40
N ILE A 195 17.22 -16.35 19.11
CA ILE A 195 16.01 -15.71 18.61
C ILE A 195 14.79 -16.47 19.13
N ASP A 196 13.99 -15.82 19.97
CA ASP A 196 12.68 -16.34 20.37
C ASP A 196 11.60 -15.77 19.45
N GLU A 197 11.30 -16.51 18.37
CA GLU A 197 10.27 -16.11 17.40
C GLU A 197 8.90 -15.93 18.05
N ALA A 198 8.59 -16.64 19.14
CA ALA A 198 7.30 -16.52 19.81
C ALA A 198 7.19 -15.18 20.56
N LYS A 199 8.28 -14.72 21.19
CA LYS A 199 8.33 -13.37 21.79
C LYS A 199 8.20 -12.27 20.73
N ILE A 200 8.88 -12.41 19.60
CA ILE A 200 8.76 -11.46 18.48
C ILE A 200 7.32 -11.44 17.96
N ASP A 201 6.70 -12.62 17.81
CA ASP A 201 5.32 -12.71 17.35
C ASP A 201 4.32 -12.10 18.33
N ALA A 202 4.50 -12.30 19.63
CA ALA A 202 3.67 -11.66 20.65
C ALA A 202 3.83 -10.14 20.60
N PHE A 203 5.08 -9.65 20.55
CA PHE A 203 5.37 -8.23 20.44
C PHE A 203 4.74 -7.58 19.20
N MET A 204 4.81 -8.25 18.04
CA MET A 204 4.19 -7.75 16.81
C MET A 204 2.65 -7.76 16.87
N GLN A 205 2.05 -8.71 17.59
CA GLN A 205 0.61 -8.70 17.87
C GLN A 205 0.23 -7.55 18.82
N ASP A 206 1.03 -7.29 19.85
CA ASP A 206 0.82 -6.17 20.78
C ASP A 206 0.90 -4.81 20.05
N ILE A 207 1.82 -4.66 19.09
CA ILE A 207 1.86 -3.49 18.20
C ILE A 207 0.52 -3.31 17.48
N ASN A 208 -0.04 -4.39 16.93
CA ASN A 208 -1.29 -4.32 16.16
C ASN A 208 -2.51 -4.10 17.06
N HIS A 209 -2.50 -4.61 18.29
CA HIS A 209 -3.48 -4.26 19.32
C HIS A 209 -3.41 -2.77 19.66
N ASP A 210 -2.21 -2.24 19.93
CA ASP A 210 -1.99 -0.84 20.27
C ASP A 210 -2.47 0.12 19.17
N LEU A 211 -2.26 -0.24 17.90
CA LEU A 211 -2.81 0.49 16.74
C LEU A 211 -4.32 0.68 16.79
N VAL A 212 -5.06 -0.31 17.30
CA VAL A 212 -6.52 -0.24 17.46
C VAL A 212 -6.92 0.66 18.63
N ILE A 213 -6.21 0.57 19.76
CA ILE A 213 -6.65 1.18 21.02
C ILE A 213 -6.19 2.61 21.19
N ASN A 214 -5.04 3.00 20.65
CA ASN A 214 -4.37 4.25 21.02
C ASN A 214 -4.09 5.23 19.88
N HIS A 215 -4.40 4.89 18.62
CA HIS A 215 -4.03 5.70 17.45
C HIS A 215 -5.22 6.13 16.56
N GLN A 216 -6.45 6.09 17.09
CA GLN A 216 -7.68 6.43 16.37
C GLN A 216 -7.64 7.82 15.75
N SER A 217 -7.14 8.82 16.47
CA SER A 217 -7.05 10.20 16.00
C SER A 217 -6.13 10.37 14.78
N SER A 218 -5.07 9.55 14.70
CA SER A 218 -4.16 9.54 13.55
C SER A 218 -4.86 8.97 12.31
N TYR A 219 -5.62 7.89 12.47
CA TYR A 219 -6.39 7.33 11.35
C TYR A 219 -7.58 8.20 10.96
N ARG A 220 -8.18 8.94 11.90
CA ARG A 220 -9.15 10.00 11.57
C ARG A 220 -8.52 11.08 10.70
N ALA A 221 -7.34 11.56 11.07
CA ALA A 221 -6.60 12.55 10.27
C ALA A 221 -6.23 12.01 8.88
N MET A 222 -5.90 10.72 8.76
CA MET A 222 -5.73 10.07 7.45
C MET A 222 -7.01 10.20 6.61
N PHE A 223 -8.17 9.84 7.15
CA PHE A 223 -9.43 9.97 6.42
C PHE A 223 -9.80 11.42 6.09
N ASP A 224 -9.45 12.39 6.94
CA ASP A 224 -9.62 13.82 6.64
C ASP A 224 -8.85 14.20 5.36
N GLN A 225 -7.60 13.74 5.22
CA GLN A 225 -6.80 13.98 4.01
C GLN A 225 -7.42 13.31 2.78
N LEU A 226 -7.91 12.07 2.92
CA LEU A 226 -8.55 11.34 1.81
C LEU A 226 -9.86 11.99 1.35
N LEU A 227 -10.64 12.55 2.27
CA LEU A 227 -11.90 13.26 1.96
C LEU A 227 -11.64 14.64 1.35
N ALA A 228 -10.54 15.30 1.75
CA ALA A 228 -10.12 16.59 1.21
C ALA A 228 -9.52 16.48 -0.20
N SER A 229 -8.96 15.32 -0.57
CA SER A 229 -8.18 15.12 -1.80
C SER A 229 -8.90 14.21 -2.81
N ALA A 230 -10.23 14.31 -2.86
CA ALA A 230 -11.09 13.40 -3.61
C ALA A 230 -10.85 13.43 -5.13
N ASP A 231 -10.31 14.52 -5.66
CA ASP A 231 -10.09 14.72 -7.10
C ASP A 231 -8.79 14.05 -7.60
N GLY A 232 -7.88 13.69 -6.69
CA GLY A 232 -6.58 13.08 -7.01
C GLY A 232 -6.35 11.72 -6.36
N GLY A 233 -5.14 11.20 -6.51
CA GLY A 233 -4.68 10.01 -5.80
C GLY A 233 -4.17 10.35 -4.40
N SER A 234 -4.22 9.38 -3.49
CA SER A 234 -3.70 9.51 -2.13
C SER A 234 -2.74 8.37 -1.79
N ILE A 235 -1.65 8.70 -1.10
CA ILE A 235 -0.66 7.74 -0.59
C ILE A 235 -0.76 7.68 0.93
N ILE A 236 -0.75 6.48 1.49
CA ILE A 236 -0.49 6.24 2.91
C ILE A 236 0.82 5.48 3.08
N HIS A 237 1.69 5.92 3.98
CA HIS A 237 2.98 5.25 4.17
C HIS A 237 3.52 5.35 5.58
N CYS A 238 4.52 4.53 5.88
CA CYS A 238 5.32 4.63 7.10
C CYS A 238 6.78 4.32 6.74
N SER A 239 7.55 3.68 7.64
CA SER A 239 8.95 3.33 7.37
C SER A 239 9.08 2.15 6.41
N ALA A 240 8.56 0.97 6.76
CA ALA A 240 8.57 -0.20 5.87
C ALA A 240 7.27 -0.36 5.06
N GLY A 241 6.26 0.47 5.35
CA GLY A 241 4.95 0.34 4.74
C GLY A 241 4.19 -0.92 5.17
N LYS A 242 4.47 -1.48 6.36
CA LYS A 242 3.93 -2.77 6.84
C LYS A 242 2.84 -2.65 7.92
N ASP A 243 3.16 -2.22 9.14
CA ASP A 243 2.24 -2.31 10.29
C ASP A 243 1.29 -1.11 10.34
N ARG A 244 1.83 0.11 10.56
CA ARG A 244 1.06 1.37 10.56
C ARG A 244 0.26 1.54 9.25
N THR A 245 0.93 1.30 8.12
CA THR A 245 0.29 1.35 6.79
C THR A 245 -0.67 0.18 6.57
N GLY A 246 -0.36 -1.02 7.09
CA GLY A 246 -1.23 -2.18 6.95
C GLY A 246 -2.54 -2.03 7.70
N PHE A 247 -2.50 -1.51 8.93
CA PHE A 247 -3.71 -1.19 9.68
C PHE A 247 -4.49 -0.03 9.05
N GLY A 248 -3.81 1.01 8.55
CA GLY A 248 -4.45 2.04 7.72
C GLY A 248 -5.15 1.47 6.48
N GLY A 249 -4.52 0.50 5.81
CA GLY A 249 -5.10 -0.25 4.69
C GLY A 249 -6.33 -1.08 5.08
N LEU A 250 -6.30 -1.75 6.24
CA LEU A 250 -7.46 -2.46 6.80
C LEU A 250 -8.63 -1.49 6.97
N LEU A 251 -8.43 -0.36 7.65
CA LEU A 251 -9.50 0.62 7.88
C LEU A 251 -10.05 1.19 6.57
N LEU A 252 -9.16 1.55 5.64
CA LEU A 252 -9.51 2.09 4.34
C LEU A 252 -10.36 1.12 3.51
N LEU A 253 -9.88 -0.11 3.33
CA LEU A 253 -10.57 -1.11 2.51
C LEU A 253 -11.88 -1.57 3.18
N SER A 254 -11.93 -1.68 4.52
CA SER A 254 -13.17 -1.96 5.24
C SER A 254 -14.19 -0.83 5.09
N ALA A 255 -13.78 0.45 5.10
CA ALA A 255 -14.68 1.58 4.85
C ALA A 255 -15.32 1.52 3.45
N LEU A 256 -14.59 0.99 2.48
CA LEU A 256 -15.06 0.76 1.11
C LEU A 256 -15.90 -0.53 0.97
N GLY A 257 -15.90 -1.41 1.98
CA GLY A 257 -16.70 -2.64 2.00
C GLY A 257 -16.03 -3.85 1.35
N VAL A 258 -14.70 -3.85 1.29
CA VAL A 258 -13.91 -5.03 0.89
C VAL A 258 -13.91 -6.07 2.02
N SER A 259 -13.86 -7.35 1.66
CA SER A 259 -13.91 -8.47 2.62
C SER A 259 -12.64 -8.56 3.49
N ASP A 260 -12.77 -9.07 4.72
CA ASP A 260 -11.62 -9.31 5.61
C ASP A 260 -10.57 -10.23 4.94
N ASP A 261 -11.01 -11.19 4.13
CA ASP A 261 -10.13 -12.14 3.43
C ASP A 261 -9.28 -11.45 2.36
N ASP A 262 -9.88 -10.59 1.54
CA ASP A 262 -9.16 -9.81 0.53
C ASP A 262 -8.21 -8.79 1.16
N ILE A 263 -8.62 -8.18 2.27
CA ILE A 263 -7.78 -7.25 3.04
C ILE A 263 -6.56 -7.99 3.62
N MET A 264 -6.78 -9.17 4.20
CA MET A 264 -5.69 -10.00 4.70
C MET A 264 -4.75 -10.43 3.56
N ALA A 265 -5.30 -10.78 2.40
CA ALA A 265 -4.52 -11.11 1.22
C ALA A 265 -3.65 -9.92 0.76
N ASP A 266 -4.19 -8.69 0.69
CA ASP A 266 -3.38 -7.47 0.39
C ASP A 266 -2.26 -7.27 1.41
N TYR A 267 -2.59 -7.41 2.70
CA TYR A 267 -1.63 -7.21 3.77
C TYR A 267 -0.43 -8.15 3.61
N LEU A 268 -0.68 -9.42 3.30
CA LEU A 268 0.34 -10.45 3.12
C LEU A 268 1.18 -10.26 1.84
N LEU A 269 0.72 -9.49 0.84
CA LEU A 269 1.56 -9.09 -0.29
C LEU A 269 2.80 -8.30 0.14
N THR A 270 2.79 -7.74 1.35
CA THR A 270 3.97 -7.08 1.93
C THR A 270 5.19 -8.00 2.00
N ASN A 271 5.01 -9.30 2.25
CA ASN A 271 6.12 -10.27 2.25
C ASN A 271 6.71 -10.51 0.85
N GLN A 272 6.00 -10.14 -0.21
CA GLN A 272 6.47 -10.27 -1.59
C GLN A 272 7.17 -8.99 -2.07
N TYR A 273 6.64 -7.83 -1.69
CA TYR A 273 7.10 -6.52 -2.19
C TYR A 273 8.11 -5.82 -1.28
N VAL A 274 8.30 -6.28 -0.04
CA VAL A 274 9.40 -5.84 0.82
C VAL A 274 10.61 -6.75 0.59
N LYS A 275 11.71 -6.17 0.13
CA LYS A 275 13.01 -6.86 0.02
C LYS A 275 13.72 -6.78 1.37
N ILE A 276 13.66 -7.86 2.13
CA ILE A 276 14.12 -7.93 3.53
C ILE A 276 15.59 -7.53 3.65
N GLU A 277 16.44 -7.99 2.73
CA GLU A 277 17.88 -7.72 2.75
C GLU A 277 18.16 -6.21 2.62
N ARG A 278 17.39 -5.52 1.76
CA ARG A 278 17.48 -4.08 1.58
C ARG A 278 17.01 -3.34 2.84
N GLU A 279 15.89 -3.76 3.42
CA GLU A 279 15.38 -3.15 4.65
C GLU A 279 16.32 -3.35 5.84
N ILE A 280 16.98 -4.51 5.93
CA ILE A 280 18.03 -4.75 6.93
C ILE A 280 19.18 -3.77 6.72
N ALA A 281 19.70 -3.65 5.49
CA ALA A 281 20.81 -2.74 5.18
C ALA A 281 20.46 -1.29 5.52
N ARG A 282 19.25 -0.85 5.15
CA ARG A 282 18.73 0.49 5.49
C ARG A 282 18.61 0.68 7.00
N TRP A 283 18.05 -0.31 7.70
CA TRP A 283 17.86 -0.23 9.13
C TRP A 283 19.20 -0.16 9.87
N THR A 284 20.17 -0.98 9.48
CA THR A 284 21.54 -0.94 10.01
C THR A 284 22.22 0.40 9.72
N ALA A 285 22.07 0.96 8.52
CA ALA A 285 22.65 2.28 8.18
C ALA A 285 22.03 3.42 9.02
N ASN A 286 20.74 3.32 9.32
CA ASN A 286 20.01 4.38 10.04
C ASN A 286 19.99 4.20 11.57
N TYR A 287 20.17 3.00 12.09
CA TYR A 287 19.97 2.73 13.51
C TYR A 287 21.09 1.86 14.12
N GLY A 288 22.11 1.50 13.33
CA GLY A 288 23.31 0.82 13.80
C GLY A 288 24.11 1.66 14.80
N THR A 289 24.80 0.97 15.71
CA THR A 289 25.43 1.47 16.95
C THR A 289 26.55 2.52 16.80
N ASN A 290 26.83 3.02 15.59
CA ASN A 290 27.93 3.96 15.31
C ASN A 290 27.48 5.39 14.94
N GLN A 291 26.26 5.82 15.29
CA GLN A 291 25.86 7.23 15.13
C GLN A 291 25.53 7.87 16.48
N THR A 292 26.58 8.31 17.18
CA THR A 292 26.49 9.44 18.10
C THR A 292 26.19 10.69 17.28
N GLU A 293 24.95 11.20 17.30
CA GLU A 293 24.65 12.63 17.49
C GLU A 293 23.16 12.99 17.34
N THR A 294 22.66 13.64 18.40
CA THR A 294 21.66 14.74 18.47
C THR A 294 20.40 14.73 17.58
N ALA A 295 19.26 14.40 18.18
CA ALA A 295 18.00 15.16 18.05
C ALA A 295 17.09 14.85 19.25
N GLY A 296 16.42 15.86 19.80
CA GLY A 296 15.63 15.78 21.04
C GLY A 296 14.34 14.96 20.91
N ALA A 297 13.90 14.35 22.02
CA ALA A 297 12.56 13.81 22.16
C ALA A 297 12.13 13.79 23.64
N ASP A 298 11.16 14.65 23.98
CA ASP A 298 10.47 14.73 25.27
C ASP A 298 9.40 13.64 25.42
N SER A 299 9.78 12.37 25.31
CA SER A 299 8.94 11.30 25.86
C SER A 299 9.78 10.29 26.61
N HIS A 300 9.36 9.96 27.84
CA HIS A 300 10.03 9.00 28.71
C HIS A 300 10.25 7.64 28.01
N LYS A 301 9.32 7.23 27.12
CA LYS A 301 9.42 5.98 26.34
C LYS A 301 10.51 6.05 25.25
N VAL A 302 10.67 7.19 24.56
CA VAL A 302 11.70 7.36 23.52
C VAL A 302 13.09 7.53 24.12
N LYS A 303 13.20 8.17 25.30
CA LYS A 303 14.47 8.24 26.03
C LYS A 303 14.93 6.85 26.49
N ALA A 304 14.04 6.06 27.08
CA ALA A 304 14.33 4.69 27.49
C ALA A 304 14.68 3.79 26.29
N ALA A 305 14.00 3.95 25.15
CA ALA A 305 14.32 3.29 23.88
C ALA A 305 15.78 3.52 23.46
N ARG A 306 16.19 4.79 23.47
CA ARG A 306 17.53 5.22 23.05
C ARG A 306 18.59 4.74 24.02
N GLU A 307 18.32 4.80 25.32
CA GLU A 307 19.23 4.29 26.34
C GLU A 307 19.42 2.78 26.20
N ALA A 308 18.34 2.01 25.93
CA ALA A 308 18.42 0.57 25.70
C ALA A 308 19.18 0.21 24.41
N ILE A 309 18.94 0.92 23.31
CA ILE A 309 19.64 0.74 22.03
C ILE A 309 21.12 1.13 22.15
N ASN A 310 21.43 2.25 22.80
CA ASN A 310 22.81 2.72 22.96
C ASN A 310 23.60 1.90 23.99
N ALA A 311 22.93 1.28 24.96
CA ALA A 311 23.56 0.34 25.89
C ALA A 311 23.89 -1.02 25.26
N TYR A 312 23.31 -1.33 24.09
CA TYR A 312 23.60 -2.55 23.36
C TYR A 312 24.93 -2.44 22.62
N GLN A 313 25.95 -3.12 23.13
CA GLN A 313 27.30 -3.17 22.53
C GLN A 313 27.49 -4.34 21.54
N GLY A 314 26.42 -5.07 21.19
CA GLY A 314 26.47 -6.21 20.26
C GLY A 314 26.17 -5.82 18.80
N GLU A 315 26.52 -6.68 17.86
CA GLU A 315 26.01 -6.60 16.48
C GLU A 315 24.52 -6.94 16.47
N PHE A 316 23.70 -6.16 15.76
CA PHE A 316 22.28 -6.48 15.61
C PHE A 316 22.12 -7.86 14.95
N ASN A 317 21.33 -8.73 15.57
CA ASN A 317 21.04 -10.05 15.02
C ASN A 317 20.21 -9.90 13.73
N HIS A 318 20.88 -10.00 12.57
CA HIS A 318 20.26 -9.88 11.25
C HIS A 318 19.10 -10.87 11.04
N GLN A 319 19.15 -12.05 11.67
CA GLN A 319 18.06 -13.02 11.60
C GLN A 319 16.83 -12.56 12.40
N ALA A 320 17.01 -11.93 13.56
CA ALA A 320 15.90 -11.36 14.34
C ALA A 320 15.22 -10.21 13.58
N LEU A 321 16.01 -9.33 12.95
CA LEU A 321 15.50 -8.27 12.08
C LEU A 321 14.73 -8.83 10.88
N ALA A 322 15.20 -9.92 10.28
CA ALA A 322 14.50 -10.57 9.16
C ALA A 322 13.11 -11.10 9.56
N VAL A 323 12.94 -11.58 10.80
CA VAL A 323 11.63 -12.01 11.33
C VAL A 323 10.72 -10.80 11.56
N ILE A 324 11.23 -9.73 12.18
CA ILE A 324 10.46 -8.50 12.46
C ILE A 324 10.02 -7.79 11.18
N LEU A 325 10.85 -7.81 10.13
CA LEU A 325 10.56 -7.13 8.86
C LEU A 325 9.51 -7.84 8.01
N LYS A 326 9.19 -9.10 8.32
CA LYS A 326 8.07 -9.82 7.72
C LYS A 326 6.74 -9.43 8.38
N VAL A 327 5.66 -9.80 7.71
CA VAL A 327 4.31 -9.78 8.27
C VAL A 327 3.77 -11.20 8.39
N LYS A 328 3.00 -11.47 9.45
CA LYS A 328 2.29 -12.74 9.64
C LYS A 328 0.77 -12.47 9.71
N PRO A 329 -0.08 -13.42 9.28
CA PRO A 329 -1.53 -13.26 9.39
C PRO A 329 -1.98 -12.92 10.81
N SER A 330 -1.34 -13.52 11.83
CA SER A 330 -1.65 -13.27 13.24
C SER A 330 -1.57 -11.80 13.63
N TYR A 331 -0.72 -11.00 12.99
CA TYR A 331 -0.53 -9.59 13.36
C TYR A 331 -1.77 -8.75 13.03
N LEU A 332 -2.20 -8.76 11.77
CA LEU A 332 -3.42 -8.05 11.37
C LEU A 332 -4.68 -8.72 11.94
N GLN A 333 -4.66 -10.07 12.10
CA GLN A 333 -5.76 -10.79 12.71
C GLN A 333 -5.98 -10.36 14.16
N THR A 334 -4.91 -10.06 14.92
CA THR A 334 -5.04 -9.48 16.26
C THR A 334 -5.81 -8.17 16.20
N ALA A 335 -5.46 -7.25 15.30
CA ALA A 335 -6.19 -5.99 15.14
C ALA A 335 -7.68 -6.21 14.79
N ILE A 336 -7.99 -7.11 13.85
CA ILE A 336 -9.37 -7.46 13.47
C ILE A 336 -10.13 -8.05 14.67
N ASN A 337 -9.50 -8.94 15.44
CA ASN A 337 -10.10 -9.58 16.60
C ASN A 337 -10.35 -8.56 17.71
N THR A 338 -9.41 -7.66 17.98
CA THR A 338 -9.56 -6.55 18.93
C THR A 338 -10.72 -5.65 18.54
N ILE A 339 -10.80 -5.26 17.26
CA ILE A 339 -11.92 -4.47 16.73
C ILE A 339 -13.26 -5.16 16.98
N LYS A 340 -13.36 -6.46 16.65
CA LYS A 340 -14.58 -7.24 16.82
C LYS A 340 -14.96 -7.40 18.30
N ALA A 341 -13.99 -7.72 19.15
CA ALA A 341 -14.23 -7.99 20.57
C ALA A 341 -14.57 -6.73 21.38
N GLU A 342 -13.86 -5.62 21.14
CA GLU A 342 -14.00 -4.40 21.95
C GLU A 342 -15.00 -3.40 21.38
N PHE A 343 -15.24 -3.41 20.05
CA PHE A 343 -16.06 -2.39 19.38
C PHE A 343 -17.18 -2.95 18.50
N GLY A 344 -17.41 -4.27 18.51
CA GLY A 344 -18.52 -4.91 17.82
C GLY A 344 -18.36 -5.06 16.31
N GLY A 345 -17.19 -4.70 15.75
CA GLY A 345 -16.86 -4.87 14.34
C GLY A 345 -16.32 -3.60 13.68
N THR A 346 -15.77 -3.76 12.47
CA THR A 346 -15.00 -2.69 11.81
C THR A 346 -15.83 -1.48 11.44
N ILE A 347 -17.08 -1.65 11.00
CA ILE A 347 -17.96 -0.50 10.69
C ILE A 347 -18.27 0.30 11.97
N SER A 348 -18.64 -0.37 13.06
CA SER A 348 -18.87 0.28 14.35
C SER A 348 -17.61 0.99 14.87
N TYR A 349 -16.43 0.40 14.68
CA TYR A 349 -15.16 1.04 15.01
C TYR A 349 -14.90 2.30 14.16
N LEU A 350 -15.12 2.24 12.84
CA LEU A 350 -14.98 3.39 11.94
C LEU A 350 -15.93 4.54 12.34
N GLU A 351 -17.17 4.23 12.68
CA GLU A 351 -18.16 5.27 13.04
C GLU A 351 -17.95 5.83 14.45
N GLN A 352 -17.68 4.97 15.43
CA GLN A 352 -17.69 5.37 16.84
C GLN A 352 -16.31 5.73 17.40
N GLN A 353 -15.24 5.09 16.90
CA GLN A 353 -13.88 5.27 17.42
C GLN A 353 -13.05 6.16 16.51
N ILE A 354 -13.10 5.92 15.19
CA ILE A 354 -12.47 6.83 14.22
C ILE A 354 -13.32 8.09 14.05
N GLY A 355 -14.64 8.01 14.17
CA GLY A 355 -15.53 9.16 14.06
C GLY A 355 -15.88 9.52 12.61
N LEU A 356 -15.99 8.52 11.72
CA LEU A 356 -16.52 8.71 10.38
C LEU A 356 -18.05 8.68 10.42
N SER A 357 -18.68 9.77 9.98
CA SER A 357 -20.13 9.81 9.80
C SER A 357 -20.56 8.93 8.61
N SER A 358 -21.83 8.52 8.60
CA SER A 358 -22.37 7.73 7.48
C SER A 358 -22.34 8.50 6.15
N SER A 359 -22.38 9.84 6.18
CA SER A 359 -22.22 10.68 4.98
C SER A 359 -20.77 10.68 4.47
N GLU A 360 -19.78 10.71 5.37
CA GLU A 360 -18.36 10.57 4.99
C GLU A 360 -18.06 9.19 4.41
N LEU A 361 -18.57 8.12 5.02
CA LEU A 361 -18.45 6.76 4.48
C LEU A 361 -19.07 6.65 3.08
N SER A 362 -20.24 7.27 2.88
CA SER A 362 -20.88 7.32 1.56
C SER A 362 -20.06 8.11 0.55
N ARG A 363 -19.46 9.23 0.96
CA ARG A 363 -18.58 10.04 0.12
C ARG A 363 -17.31 9.29 -0.27
N LEU A 364 -16.66 8.59 0.67
CA LEU A 364 -15.51 7.72 0.38
C LEU A 364 -15.86 6.68 -0.69
N LYS A 365 -17.01 6.01 -0.53
CA LYS A 365 -17.48 5.02 -1.53
C LYS A 365 -17.74 5.65 -2.90
N ALA A 366 -18.35 6.82 -2.95
CA ALA A 366 -18.59 7.54 -4.20
C ALA A 366 -17.29 8.00 -4.88
N THR A 367 -16.28 8.39 -4.10
CA THR A 367 -14.98 8.84 -4.61
C THR A 367 -14.07 7.69 -5.07
N TYR A 368 -14.12 6.55 -4.39
CA TYR A 368 -13.10 5.50 -4.54
C TYR A 368 -13.63 4.17 -5.09
N LEU A 369 -14.90 4.08 -5.48
CA LEU A 369 -15.46 2.86 -6.10
C LEU A 369 -16.04 3.14 -7.47
N TYR A 370 -15.73 2.31 -8.47
CA TYR A 370 -16.51 2.26 -9.69
C TYR A 370 -17.96 1.84 -9.38
N ASP A 371 -18.90 2.28 -10.20
CA ASP A 371 -20.31 1.87 -10.13
C ASP A 371 -20.55 0.48 -10.72
#